data_AF-A0A124ITY5-F1
#
_entry.id   AF-A0A124ITY5-F1
#
_cell.length_a   1.000
_cell.length_b   1.000
_cell.length_c   1.000
_cell.angle_alpha   90.00
_cell.angle_beta   90.00
_cell.angle_gamma   90.00
#
_symmetry.space_group_name_H-M   'P 1'
#
loop_
_entity.id
_entity.type
_entity.pdbx_description
1 polymer ?
#
loop_
_entity_poly.entity_id
_entity_poly.type
_entity_poly.pdbx_seq_one_letter_code
_entity_poly.pdbx_strand_id
1 'polypeptide(L)'
;MENVAYTVYVNTVGQYDGLGFFGGSHVVNPLGNVLVKAKYYEEDVKSVEIEPSDVVNYRSHRPILKDLDPSDMELVVKALNDYVNPRLPLIRAEGKQVITEEVKEQ
;
A
#
# COMPACT_ATOMS: atom_id res chain seq x y z
N MET A 1 -2.25 -8.74 -8.65
CA MET A 1 -1.43 -8.31 -7.49
C MET A 1 -0.13 -7.68 -7.96
N GLU A 2 0.37 -6.64 -7.29
CA GLU A 2 1.52 -5.84 -7.78
C GLU A 2 2.82 -6.65 -7.91
N ASN A 3 3.11 -7.52 -6.95
CA ASN A 3 4.33 -8.33 -6.97
C ASN A 3 4.22 -9.60 -7.83
N VAL A 4 3.06 -9.84 -8.46
CA VAL A 4 2.79 -11.02 -9.29
C VAL A 4 3.28 -12.31 -8.61
N ALA A 5 2.81 -12.53 -7.39
CA ALA A 5 3.18 -13.66 -6.55
C ALA A 5 1.92 -14.27 -5.92
N TYR A 6 1.97 -15.58 -5.63
CA TYR A 6 0.98 -16.20 -4.77
C TYR A 6 1.05 -15.57 -3.38
N THR A 7 -0.10 -15.30 -2.77
CA THR A 7 -0.15 -14.77 -1.40
C THR A 7 -1.05 -15.65 -0.56
N VAL A 8 -0.53 -16.05 0.59
CA VAL A 8 -1.23 -16.83 1.61
C VAL A 8 -1.45 -15.90 2.80
N TYR A 9 -2.71 -15.58 3.06
CA TYR A 9 -3.13 -14.80 4.22
C TYR A 9 -3.71 -15.73 5.27
N VAL A 10 -3.17 -15.67 6.49
CA VAL A 10 -3.66 -16.45 7.64
C VAL A 10 -3.98 -15.50 8.78
N ASN A 11 -5.16 -15.66 9.36
CA ASN A 11 -5.65 -14.83 10.45
C ASN A 11 -6.38 -15.69 11.50
N THR A 12 -6.38 -15.21 12.74
CA THR A 12 -7.04 -15.83 13.88
C THR A 12 -8.55 -15.60 13.86
N VAL A 13 -9.31 -16.48 14.51
CA VAL A 13 -10.75 -16.29 14.79
C VAL A 13 -10.99 -16.24 16.30
N GLY A 14 -12.08 -15.60 16.71
CA GLY A 14 -12.52 -15.58 18.12
C GLY A 14 -12.41 -14.19 18.75
N GLN A 15 -12.56 -14.14 20.08
CA GLN A 15 -12.43 -12.90 20.85
C GLN A 15 -11.26 -12.98 21.81
N TYR A 16 -10.51 -11.89 21.95
CA TYR A 16 -9.48 -11.71 22.96
C TYR A 16 -9.56 -10.30 23.52
N ASP A 17 -9.79 -10.19 24.83
CA ASP A 17 -9.88 -8.90 25.55
C ASP A 17 -10.82 -7.87 24.89
N GLY A 18 -12.00 -8.33 24.46
CA GLY A 18 -13.00 -7.50 23.77
C GLY A 18 -12.70 -7.19 22.29
N LEU A 19 -11.54 -7.59 21.76
CA LEU A 19 -11.22 -7.51 20.32
C LEU A 19 -11.64 -8.79 19.60
N GLY A 20 -12.47 -8.63 18.57
CA GLY A 20 -12.92 -9.72 17.71
C GLY A 20 -12.02 -9.92 16.49
N PHE A 21 -11.55 -11.15 16.29
CA PHE A 21 -10.81 -11.56 15.11
C PHE A 21 -11.73 -12.32 14.16
N PHE A 22 -11.77 -11.87 12.91
CA PHE A 22 -12.70 -12.39 11.92
C PHE A 22 -12.17 -13.59 11.14
N GLY A 23 -10.89 -13.93 11.24
CA GLY A 23 -10.29 -14.98 10.42
C GLY A 23 -10.30 -14.61 8.95
N GLY A 24 -10.98 -15.41 8.11
CA GLY A 24 -11.08 -15.17 6.67
C GLY A 24 -9.77 -15.42 5.93
N SER A 25 -8.92 -16.29 6.46
CA SER A 25 -7.68 -16.77 5.82
C SER A 25 -7.96 -17.22 4.38
N HIS A 26 -7.06 -16.92 3.45
CA HIS A 26 -7.26 -17.25 2.04
C HIS A 26 -5.94 -17.30 1.25
N VAL A 27 -5.97 -18.00 0.13
CA VAL A 27 -4.89 -18.03 -0.86
C VAL A 27 -5.36 -17.33 -2.12
N VAL A 28 -4.53 -16.43 -2.64
CA VAL A 28 -4.74 -15.70 -3.89
C VAL A 28 -3.62 -16.00 -4.87
N ASN A 29 -3.99 -16.17 -6.14
CA ASN A 29 -3.02 -16.34 -7.21
C ASN A 29 -2.37 -14.99 -7.60
N PRO A 30 -1.30 -14.99 -8.40
CA PRO A 30 -0.61 -13.77 -8.82
C PRO A 30 -1.48 -12.70 -9.50
N LEU A 31 -2.57 -13.09 -10.15
CA LEU A 31 -3.53 -12.15 -10.76
C LEU A 31 -4.49 -11.53 -9.74
N GLY A 32 -4.59 -12.11 -8.54
CA GLY A 32 -5.49 -11.67 -7.47
C GLY A 32 -6.79 -12.48 -7.36
N ASN A 33 -6.91 -13.60 -8.08
CA ASN A 33 -8.04 -14.49 -7.94
C ASN A 33 -7.91 -15.30 -6.66
N VAL A 34 -8.97 -15.36 -5.86
CA VAL A 34 -9.02 -16.17 -4.64
C VAL A 34 -9.17 -17.64 -5.04
N LEU A 35 -8.19 -18.47 -4.67
CA LEU A 35 -8.18 -19.90 -4.95
C LEU A 35 -8.93 -20.70 -3.88
N VAL A 36 -8.75 -20.29 -2.62
CA VAL A 36 -9.46 -20.88 -1.49
C VAL A 36 -9.64 -19.84 -0.39
N LYS A 37 -10.73 -19.94 0.36
CA LYS A 37 -11.06 -19.04 1.47
C LYS A 37 -11.63 -19.84 2.64
N ALA A 38 -11.09 -19.60 3.82
CA ALA A 38 -11.61 -20.10 5.08
C ALA A 38 -12.82 -19.27 5.52
N LYS A 39 -13.65 -19.86 6.39
CA LYS A 39 -14.77 -19.16 7.02
C LYS A 39 -14.33 -17.91 7.79
N TYR A 40 -15.28 -17.01 7.99
CA TYR A 40 -15.15 -15.92 8.94
C TYR A 40 -15.67 -16.37 10.32
N TYR A 41 -15.06 -15.87 11.39
CA TYR A 41 -15.47 -16.04 12.80
C TYR A 41 -15.55 -17.48 13.33
N GLU A 42 -15.21 -18.49 12.52
CA GLU A 42 -15.21 -19.91 12.85
C GLU A 42 -13.86 -20.54 12.50
N GLU A 43 -13.40 -21.51 13.30
CA GLU A 43 -12.22 -22.29 12.96
C GLU A 43 -12.47 -23.12 11.69
N ASP A 44 -11.52 -23.09 10.76
CA ASP A 44 -11.62 -23.78 9.49
C ASP A 44 -10.22 -24.08 8.93
N VAL A 45 -10.07 -25.25 8.32
CA VAL A 45 -8.82 -25.69 7.71
C VAL A 45 -9.09 -25.92 6.23
N LYS A 46 -8.27 -25.31 5.38
CA LYS A 46 -8.36 -25.41 3.92
C LYS A 46 -7.02 -25.85 3.35
N SER A 47 -7.09 -26.63 2.28
CA SER A 47 -5.96 -26.96 1.43
C SER A 47 -6.24 -26.49 0.01
N VAL A 48 -5.17 -26.14 -0.70
CA VAL A 48 -5.20 -25.84 -2.13
C VAL A 48 -3.85 -26.22 -2.72
N GLU A 49 -3.87 -26.83 -3.90
CA GLU A 49 -2.65 -27.12 -4.65
C GLU A 49 -2.25 -25.88 -5.46
N ILE A 50 -0.96 -25.57 -5.45
CA ILE A 50 -0.37 -24.50 -6.26
C ILE A 50 0.81 -25.07 -7.03
N GLU A 51 0.96 -24.66 -8.28
CA GLU A 51 2.12 -24.95 -9.11
C GLU A 51 2.99 -23.68 -9.17
N PRO A 52 4.12 -23.62 -8.44
CA PRO A 52 4.94 -22.41 -8.38
C PRO A 52 5.49 -21.98 -9.75
N SER A 53 5.68 -22.93 -10.67
CA SER A 53 6.19 -22.62 -12.02
C SER A 53 5.22 -21.78 -12.87
N ASP A 54 3.92 -21.78 -12.56
CA ASP A 54 2.92 -20.95 -13.23
C ASP A 54 3.19 -19.44 -13.07
N VAL A 55 3.95 -19.04 -12.04
CA VAL A 55 4.31 -17.63 -11.81
C VAL A 55 4.99 -17.00 -13.03
N VAL A 56 5.73 -17.79 -13.81
CA VAL A 56 6.39 -17.34 -15.04
C VAL A 56 5.35 -16.91 -16.07
N ASN A 57 4.30 -17.70 -16.24
CA ASN A 57 3.18 -17.38 -17.13
C ASN A 57 2.40 -16.16 -16.63
N TYR A 58 2.16 -16.04 -15.32
CA TYR A 58 1.48 -14.86 -14.79
C TYR A 58 2.29 -13.56 -15.01
N ARG A 59 3.62 -13.62 -14.92
CA ARG A 59 4.51 -12.46 -15.17
C ARG A 59 4.56 -12.05 -16.64
N SER A 60 4.33 -12.96 -17.59
CA SER A 60 4.21 -12.58 -19.01
C SER A 60 2.93 -11.80 -19.28
N HIS A 61 1.83 -12.12 -18.57
CA HIS A 61 0.55 -11.41 -18.68
C HIS A 61 0.53 -10.08 -17.93
N ARG A 62 1.27 -9.96 -16.81
CA ARG A 62 1.36 -8.74 -16.01
C ARG A 62 2.83 -8.38 -15.74
N PRO A 63 3.56 -7.77 -16.70
CA PRO A 63 5.00 -7.58 -16.63
C PRO A 63 5.44 -6.39 -15.76
N ILE A 64 4.89 -6.25 -14.54
CA ILE A 64 5.10 -5.09 -13.65
C ILE A 64 6.58 -4.87 -13.36
N LEU A 65 7.34 -5.95 -13.12
CA LEU A 65 8.78 -5.86 -12.85
C LEU A 65 9.59 -5.37 -14.04
N LYS A 66 9.10 -5.56 -15.28
CA LYS A 66 9.74 -5.05 -16.49
C LYS A 66 9.46 -3.56 -16.67
N ASP A 67 8.25 -3.13 -16.33
CA ASP A 67 7.80 -1.75 -16.50
C ASP A 67 8.19 -0.86 -15.31
N LEU A 68 8.73 -1.45 -14.23
CA LEU A 68 9.20 -0.74 -13.05
C LEU A 68 10.39 0.17 -13.38
N ASP A 69 10.24 1.47 -13.15
CA ASP A 69 11.35 2.43 -13.15
C ASP A 69 11.80 2.70 -11.71
N PRO A 70 13.06 2.41 -11.33
CA PRO A 70 13.57 2.71 -10.00
C PRO A 70 13.45 4.19 -9.60
N SER A 71 13.44 5.11 -10.57
CA SER A 71 13.31 6.56 -10.30
C SER A 71 11.92 6.93 -9.76
N ASP A 72 10.88 6.12 -9.98
CA ASP A 72 9.56 6.33 -9.38
C ASP A 72 9.64 6.30 -7.85
N MET A 73 10.50 5.43 -7.29
CA MET A 73 10.72 5.36 -5.84
C MET A 73 11.39 6.63 -5.31
N GLU A 74 12.29 7.24 -6.09
CA GLU A 74 12.94 8.50 -5.71
C GLU A 74 11.92 9.64 -5.62
N LEU A 75 10.94 9.68 -6.55
CA LEU A 75 9.87 10.68 -6.53
C LEU A 75 8.98 10.54 -5.30
N VAL A 76 8.60 9.31 -4.94
CA VAL A 76 7.79 9.03 -3.74
C VAL A 76 8.55 9.44 -2.48
N VAL A 77 9.83 9.08 -2.37
CA VAL A 77 10.69 9.47 -1.24
C VAL A 77 10.84 10.98 -1.15
N LYS A 78 11.05 11.66 -2.28
CA LYS A 78 11.13 13.12 -2.33
C LYS A 78 9.83 13.78 -1.86
N ALA A 79 8.68 13.34 -2.36
CA ALA A 79 7.38 13.88 -1.97
C ALA A 79 7.11 13.69 -0.46
N LEU A 80 7.46 12.52 0.09
CA LEU A 80 7.37 12.27 1.53
C LEU A 80 8.29 13.21 2.32
N ASN A 81 9.53 13.41 1.87
CA ASN A 81 10.49 14.30 2.52
C ASN A 81 10.02 15.77 2.49
N ASP A 82 9.49 16.23 1.37
CA ASP A 82 8.94 17.58 1.23
C ASP A 82 7.72 17.79 2.14
N TYR A 83 6.92 16.74 2.37
CA TYR A 83 5.78 16.78 3.31
C TYR A 83 6.22 16.78 4.78
N VAL A 84 7.15 15.89 5.16
CA VAL A 84 7.61 15.72 6.55
C VAL A 84 8.51 16.88 6.97
N ASN A 85 9.37 17.35 6.08
CA ASN A 85 10.27 18.48 6.29
C ASN A 85 9.93 19.58 5.27
N PRO A 86 8.81 20.29 5.47
CA PRO A 86 8.46 21.38 4.58
C PRO A 86 9.58 22.41 4.63
N ARG A 87 10.28 22.58 3.51
CA ARG A 87 11.19 23.71 3.36
C ARG A 87 10.31 24.95 3.40
N LEU A 88 10.34 25.66 4.52
CA LEU A 88 9.78 27.00 4.59
C LEU A 88 10.40 27.81 3.45
N PRO A 89 9.59 28.55 2.66
CA PRO A 89 10.13 29.38 1.62
C PRO A 89 11.17 30.31 2.26
N LEU A 90 12.39 30.29 1.73
CA LEU A 90 13.42 31.25 2.11
C LEU A 90 12.97 32.61 1.59
N ILE A 91 12.29 33.39 2.43
CA ILE A 91 11.97 34.78 2.15
C ILE A 91 13.29 35.55 2.24
N ARG A 92 13.93 35.80 1.09
CA ARG A 92 14.97 36.82 1.00
C ARG A 92 14.27 38.17 0.86
N ALA A 93 14.11 38.86 1.99
CA ALA A 93 13.74 40.26 1.98
C ALA A 93 14.92 41.08 1.43
N GLU A 94 14.89 41.40 0.14
CA GLU A 94 15.69 42.51 -0.38
C GLU A 94 15.00 43.79 0.08
N GLY A 95 15.68 44.55 0.94
CA GLY A 95 15.09 45.72 1.58
C GLY A 95 14.54 46.71 0.56
N LYS A 96 13.21 46.81 0.47
CA LYS A 96 12.48 48.04 0.17
C LYS A 96 10.97 47.89 0.44
N GLN A 97 10.55 48.65 1.45
CA GLN A 97 9.18 49.07 1.84
C GLN A 97 8.12 47.99 2.08
N VAL A 98 7.82 47.78 3.36
CA VAL A 98 6.57 47.18 3.84
C VAL A 98 5.48 48.25 3.74
N ILE A 99 4.47 48.03 2.91
CA ILE A 99 3.22 48.79 2.92
C ILE A 99 2.20 47.90 3.63
N THR A 100 1.88 48.23 4.89
CA THR A 100 0.78 47.59 5.63
C THR A 100 -0.51 48.32 5.29
N GLU A 101 -1.43 47.66 4.59
CA GLU A 101 -2.83 48.08 4.60
C GLU A 101 -3.53 47.41 5.79
N GLU A 102 -4.02 48.22 6.71
CA GLU A 102 -4.86 47.79 7.83
C GLU A 102 -6.20 47.28 7.30
N VAL A 103 -6.50 46.00 7.52
CA VAL A 103 -7.85 45.47 7.35
C VAL A 103 -8.69 45.97 8.51
N LYS A 104 -9.56 46.95 8.24
CA LYS A 104 -10.65 47.31 9.17
C LYS A 104 -11.75 46.25 9.08
N GLU A 105 -11.99 45.58 10.21
CA GLU A 105 -13.19 44.78 10.44
C GLU A 105 -14.45 45.63 10.28
N GLN A 106 -15.42 45.11 9.52
CA GLN A 106 -16.86 45.28 9.72
C GLN A 106 -17.55 43.96 9.43
#